data_AF-A0A538GY75-F1
#
_entry.id   AF-A0A538GY75-F1
#
_cell.length_a   1.000
_cell.length_b   1.000
_cell.length_c   1.000
_cell.angle_alpha   90.00
_cell.angle_beta   90.00
_cell.angle_gamma   90.00
#
_symmetry.space_group_name_H-M   'P 1'
#
loop_
_entity.id
_entity.type
_entity.pdbx_description
1 polymer ?
#
loop_
_entity_poly.entity_id
_entity_poly.type
_entity_poly.pdbx_seq_one_letter_code
_entity_poly.pdbx_strand_id
1 'polypeptide(L)' 'MEQARVLAASRRMFIDGQWVEASNGATYAIPNPATEEPIGTAPDAAVDDMRRAIAAARRAFDDGPWP' A
#
# COMPACT_ATOMS: atom_id res chain seq x y z
N MET A 1 -15.37 14.35 -23.60
CA MET A 1 -14.02 13.77 -23.46
C MET A 1 -13.48 14.29 -22.13
N GLU A 2 -13.93 13.68 -21.05
CA GLU A 2 -13.60 14.12 -19.69
C GLU A 2 -12.24 13.54 -19.33
N GLN A 3 -11.24 14.41 -19.11
CA GLN A 3 -9.90 13.98 -18.77
C GLN A 3 -9.92 13.34 -17.38
N ALA A 4 -9.62 12.04 -17.30
CA ALA A 4 -9.41 11.33 -16.06
C ALA A 4 -8.26 11.99 -15.30
N ARG A 5 -8.61 12.77 -14.28
CA ARG A 5 -7.64 13.42 -13.40
C ARG A 5 -6.94 12.31 -12.62
N VAL A 6 -5.71 11.96 -13.03
CA VAL A 6 -4.84 11.05 -12.29
C VAL A 6 -4.79 11.57 -10.85
N LEU A 7 -5.33 10.79 -9.90
CA LEU A 7 -5.26 11.13 -8.48
C LEU A 7 -3.78 11.02 -8.09
N ALA A 8 -3.07 12.14 -8.15
CA ALA A 8 -1.62 12.27 -7.98
C ALA A 8 -1.11 12.04 -6.54
N ALA A 9 -1.80 11.23 -5.75
CA ALA A 9 -1.28 10.79 -4.46
C ALA A 9 -0.65 9.41 -4.66
N SER A 10 0.70 9.37 -4.64
CA SER A 10 1.42 8.11 -4.36
C SER A 10 0.81 7.52 -3.10
N ARG A 11 0.07 6.42 -3.23
CA ARG A 11 -0.57 5.78 -2.07
C ARG A 11 0.53 5.07 -1.31
N ARG A 12 0.66 5.32 -0.01
CA ARG A 12 1.58 4.59 0.87
C ARG A 12 0.90 3.35 1.43
N MET A 13 1.67 2.36 1.86
CA MET A 13 1.16 1.26 2.68
C MET A 13 1.03 1.73 4.13
N PHE A 14 0.14 1.11 4.91
CA PHE A 14 0.02 1.39 6.34
C PHE A 14 0.48 0.19 7.14
N ILE A 15 1.62 0.31 7.82
CA ILE A 15 2.24 -0.76 8.60
C ILE A 15 2.61 -0.18 9.96
N ASP A 16 2.24 -0.86 11.05
CA ASP A 16 2.62 -0.51 12.42
C ASP A 16 2.28 0.93 12.82
N GLY A 17 1.09 1.40 12.42
CA GLY A 17 0.62 2.76 12.71
C GLY A 17 1.21 3.85 11.82
N GLN A 18 1.99 3.50 10.78
CA GLN A 18 2.70 4.46 9.94
C GLN A 18 2.43 4.27 8.45
N TRP A 19 2.33 5.38 7.72
CA TRP A 19 2.31 5.39 6.26
C TRP A 19 3.74 5.25 5.70
N VAL A 20 4.03 4.15 5.02
CA VAL A 20 5.37 3.78 4.51
C VAL A 20 5.33 3.47 3.02
N GLU A 21 6.44 3.71 2.33
CA GLU A 21 6.68 3.20 0.96
C GLU A 21 7.03 1.71 1.01
N ALA A 22 7.03 1.05 -0.16
CA ALA A 22 7.61 -0.29 -0.29
C ALA A 22 9.08 -0.28 0.11
N SER A 23 9.53 -1.32 0.82
CA SER A 23 10.92 -1.42 1.32
C SER A 23 11.97 -1.39 0.21
N ASN A 24 11.60 -1.81 -1.00
CA ASN A 24 12.42 -1.75 -2.21
C ASN A 24 12.10 -0.55 -3.12
N GLY A 25 11.17 0.33 -2.72
CA GLY A 25 10.70 1.47 -3.50
C GLY A 25 9.84 1.12 -4.72
N ALA A 26 9.46 -0.15 -4.91
CA ALA A 26 8.69 -0.57 -6.06
C ALA A 26 7.23 -0.11 -6.00
N THR A 27 6.65 0.13 -7.18
CA THR A 27 5.24 0.50 -7.36
C THR A 27 4.67 -0.19 -8.58
N TYR A 28 3.36 -0.42 -8.61
CA TYR A 28 2.64 -0.94 -9.78
C TYR A 28 1.48 -0.03 -10.17
N ALA A 29 1.11 -0.07 -11.45
CA ALA A 29 -0.02 0.67 -11.98
C ALA A 29 -1.34 -0.03 -11.63
N ILE A 30 -2.36 0.74 -11.27
CA ILE A 30 -3.71 0.23 -11.04
C ILE A 30 -4.49 0.42 -12.34
N PRO A 31 -4.86 -0.65 -13.06
CA PRO A 31 -5.63 -0.52 -14.29
C PRO A 31 -7.12 -0.24 -13.99
N ASN A 32 -7.75 0.56 -14.85
CA ASN A 32 -9.21 0.66 -14.90
C ASN A 32 -9.79 -0.64 -15.49
N PRO A 33 -10.68 -1.37 -14.80
CA PRO A 33 -11.24 -2.61 -15.35
C PRO A 33 -12.13 -2.40 -16.59
N ALA A 34 -12.59 -1.17 -16.86
CA ALA A 34 -13.43 -0.86 -18.02
C ALA A 34 -12.63 -0.46 -19.27
N THR A 35 -11.43 0.11 -19.11
CA THR A 35 -10.65 0.68 -20.23
C THR A 35 -9.21 0.20 -20.30
N GLU A 36 -8.73 -0.54 -19.30
CA GLU A 36 -7.34 -0.94 -19.08
C GLU A 36 -6.36 0.23 -18.86
N GLU A 37 -6.81 1.48 -18.98
CA GLU A 37 -5.99 2.66 -18.76
C GLU A 37 -5.60 2.81 -17.26
N PRO A 38 -4.36 3.23 -16.93
CA PRO A 38 -3.95 3.45 -15.56
C PRO A 38 -4.73 4.57 -14.85
N ILE A 39 -5.24 4.29 -13.65
CA ILE A 39 -5.94 5.27 -12.81
C ILE A 39 -5.11 5.77 -11.61
N GLY A 40 -3.91 5.23 -11.43
CA GLY A 40 -2.97 5.60 -10.39
C GLY A 40 -1.91 4.52 -10.14
N THR A 41 -1.14 4.69 -9.07
CA THR A 41 -0.12 3.72 -8.63
C THR A 41 -0.33 3.30 -7.17
N ALA A 42 0.18 2.14 -6.82
CA ALA A 42 0.29 1.65 -5.44
C ALA A 42 1.69 1.05 -5.19
N PRO A 43 2.15 0.97 -3.94
CA PRO A 43 3.42 0.35 -3.60
C PRO A 43 3.34 -1.15 -3.84
N ASP A 44 4.39 -1.72 -4.40
CA ASP A 44 4.53 -3.16 -4.63
C ASP A 44 5.30 -3.77 -3.46
N ALA A 45 4.56 -4.29 -2.49
CA ALA A 45 5.10 -4.77 -1.22
C ALA A 45 6.08 -5.94 -1.43
N ALA A 46 7.29 -5.82 -0.90
CA ALA A 46 8.26 -6.90 -0.89
C ALA A 46 8.08 -7.81 0.34
N VAL A 47 8.84 -8.90 0.37
CA VAL A 47 8.84 -9.87 1.48
C VAL A 47 9.14 -9.20 2.83
N ASP A 48 10.00 -8.19 2.86
CA ASP A 48 10.34 -7.50 4.10
C ASP A 48 9.20 -6.60 4.61
N ASP A 49 8.40 -6.03 3.72
CA ASP A 49 7.17 -5.32 4.09
C ASP A 49 6.17 -6.27 4.75
N MET A 50 6.00 -7.46 4.16
CA MET A 50 5.16 -8.51 4.72
C MET A 50 5.64 -8.96 6.10
N ARG A 51 6.95 -9.18 6.27
CA ARG A 51 7.54 -9.54 7.57
C ARG A 51 7.29 -8.47 8.62
N ARG A 52 7.47 -7.18 8.28
CA ARG A 52 7.19 -6.05 9.19
C ARG A 52 5.71 -6.01 9.59
N ALA A 53 4.80 -6.20 8.63
CA ALA A 53 3.37 -6.24 8.89
C ALA A 53 2.96 -7.39 9.82
N ILE A 54 3.47 -8.61 9.58
CA ILE A 54 3.23 -9.78 10.44
C ILE A 54 3.76 -9.55 11.85
N ALA A 55 4.99 -9.03 11.98
CA ALA A 55 5.57 -8.74 13.28
C ALA A 55 4.77 -7.68 14.06
N ALA A 56 4.31 -6.63 13.39
CA ALA A 56 3.44 -5.62 13.98
C ALA A 56 2.10 -6.20 14.44
N ALA A 57 1.46 -7.02 13.59
CA ALA A 57 0.21 -7.71 13.93
C ALA A 57 0.39 -8.65 15.13
N ARG A 58 1.49 -9.41 15.20
CA ARG A 58 1.79 -10.31 16.32
C ARG A 58 1.95 -9.53 17.63
N ARG A 59 2.74 -8.47 17.66
CA ARG A 59 2.88 -7.61 18.85
C ARG A 59 1.56 -6.98 19.27
N ALA A 60 0.77 -6.50 18.31
CA ALA A 60 -0.54 -5.92 18.60
C ALA A 60 -1.51 -6.96 19.21
N PHE A 61 -1.38 -8.23 18.84
CA PHE A 61 -2.19 -9.31 19.40
C PHE A 61 -1.66 -9.85 20.75
N ASP A 62 -0.35 -9.84 20.99
CA ASP A 62 0.24 -10.21 22.29
C ASP A 62 0.01 -9.15 23.36
N ASP A 63 0.32 -7.90 23.02
CA ASP A 63 0.56 -6.83 23.99
C ASP A 63 -0.30 -5.58 23.71
N GLY A 64 -1.04 -5.57 22.60
CA GLY A 64 -1.74 -4.38 22.14
C GLY A 64 -3.06 -4.12 22.87
N PRO A 65 -3.60 -2.90 22.78
CA PRO A 65 -4.87 -2.52 23.40
C PRO A 65 -6.10 -3.12 22.69
N TRP A 66 -5.88 -3.99 21.69
CA TRP A 66 -6.95 -4.62 20.93
C TRP A 66 -7.49 -5.82 21.71
N PRO A 67 -8.82 -5.90 21.96
CA PRO A 67 -9.43 -6.91 22.81
C PRO A 67 -9.42 -8.33 22.20
#